data_AF-Q24QW8-F1
#
_entry.id   AF-Q24QW8-F1
#
_cell.length_a   1.000
_cell.length_b   1.000
_cell.length_c   1.000
_cell.angle_alpha   90.00
_cell.angle_beta   90.00
_cell.angle_gamma   90.00
#
_symmetry.space_group_name_H-M   'P 1'
#
loop_
_entity.id
_entity.type
_entity.pdbx_description
1 polymer ?
#
loop_
_entity_poly.entity_id
_entity_poly.type
_entity_poly.pdbx_seq_one_letter_code
_entity_poly.pdbx_strand_id
1 'polypeptide(L)'
;MSDRAEKLLTIRHNVSRTAHIVLDDGICKSCGQQACLYFCPAGCFSLVDREVKFQYEGCLECGTCRVMCAHNALKWDYPQGGYGVSVRLG
;
A
#
# COMPACT_ATOMS: atom_id res chain seq x y z
N MET A 1 15.09 17.55 9.08
CA MET A 1 13.90 17.01 8.38
C MET A 1 14.02 15.50 8.45
N SER A 2 13.28 14.84 9.35
CA SER A 2 13.37 13.39 9.53
C SER A 2 12.87 12.67 8.27
N ASP A 3 13.67 11.70 7.82
CA ASP A 3 13.40 10.88 6.65
C ASP A 3 12.13 10.02 6.87
N ARG A 4 11.23 9.97 5.88
CA ARG A 4 9.99 9.18 5.95
C ARG A 4 10.30 7.72 6.31
N ALA A 5 11.36 7.16 5.73
CA ALA A 5 11.77 5.78 5.96
C ALA A 5 12.12 5.54 7.44
N GLU A 6 12.87 6.45 8.06
CA GLU A 6 13.27 6.38 9.47
C GLU A 6 12.06 6.25 10.41
N LYS A 7 11.00 7.02 10.16
CA LYS A 7 9.77 6.94 10.96
C LYS A 7 9.05 5.61 10.80
N LEU A 8 8.96 5.09 9.57
CA LEU A 8 8.26 3.84 9.29
C LEU A 8 8.93 2.63 9.96
N LEU A 9 10.25 2.67 10.18
CA LEU A 9 10.98 1.61 10.90
C LEU A 9 10.53 1.44 12.36
N THR A 10 9.95 2.48 12.97
CA THR A 10 9.44 2.42 14.35
C THR A 10 8.06 1.78 14.45
N ILE A 11 7.36 1.63 13.32
CA ILE A 11 6.00 1.08 13.26
C ILE A 11 6.06 -0.44 13.16
N ARG A 12 5.42 -1.11 14.10
CA ARG A 12 5.34 -2.58 14.11
C ARG A 12 4.25 -3.07 13.18
N HIS A 13 4.56 -4.12 12.43
CA HIS A 13 3.60 -4.84 11.60
C HIS A 13 3.66 -6.33 11.95
N ASN A 14 2.52 -6.99 12.07
CA ASN A 14 2.44 -8.44 12.02
C ASN A 14 2.08 -8.85 10.60
N VAL A 15 3.05 -9.32 9.83
CA VAL A 15 2.89 -9.52 8.37
C VAL A 15 2.21 -10.86 8.08
N SER A 16 1.09 -10.82 7.35
CA SER A 16 0.41 -12.02 6.86
C SER A 16 1.21 -12.68 5.73
N ARG A 17 0.98 -13.97 5.46
CA ARG A 17 1.53 -14.66 4.28
C ARG A 17 0.88 -14.21 2.97
N THR A 18 -0.24 -13.48 3.03
CA THR A 18 -1.00 -13.04 1.87
C THR A 18 -1.19 -11.53 1.89
N ALA A 19 -1.01 -10.90 0.73
CA ALA A 19 -1.36 -9.49 0.53
C ALA A 19 -2.87 -9.26 0.71
N HIS A 20 -3.24 -8.16 1.35
CA HIS A 20 -4.64 -7.77 1.59
C HIS A 20 -5.18 -6.80 0.52
N ILE A 21 -4.30 -6.30 -0.36
CA ILE A 21 -4.70 -5.56 -1.56
C ILE A 21 -4.17 -6.32 -2.76
N VAL A 22 -5.06 -6.55 -3.74
CA VAL A 22 -4.71 -7.16 -5.03
C VAL A 22 -4.94 -6.13 -6.12
N LEU A 23 -3.96 -5.94 -7.00
CA LEU A 23 -4.08 -5.06 -8.15
C LEU A 23 -4.65 -5.82 -9.35
N ASP A 24 -5.55 -5.18 -10.08
CA ASP A 24 -5.98 -5.63 -11.39
C ASP A 24 -5.00 -5.08 -12.43
N ASP A 25 -4.07 -5.93 -12.88
CA ASP A 25 -3.04 -5.56 -13.85
C ASP A 25 -3.63 -5.09 -15.18
N GLY A 26 -4.79 -5.61 -15.59
CA GLY A 26 -5.46 -5.22 -16.84
C GLY A 26 -5.89 -3.76 -16.80
N ILE A 27 -6.45 -3.33 -15.67
CA ILE A 27 -6.83 -1.93 -15.45
C ILE A 27 -5.59 -1.05 -15.19
N CYS A 28 -4.70 -1.49 -14.29
CA CYS A 28 -3.52 -0.73 -13.87
C CYS A 28 -2.57 -0.40 -15.02
N LYS A 29 -2.36 -1.31 -15.97
CA LYS A 29 -1.46 -1.10 -17.13
C LYS A 29 -1.88 0.08 -18.02
N SER A 30 -3.17 0.41 -18.05
CA SER A 30 -3.71 1.54 -18.83
C SER A 30 -3.63 2.89 -18.10
N CYS A 31 -3.32 2.89 -16.80
CA CYS A 31 -3.29 4.10 -15.98
C CYS A 31 -2.02 4.91 -16.24
N GLY A 32 -2.12 5.97 -17.04
CA GLY A 32 -0.99 6.86 -17.33
C GLY A 32 -0.56 7.75 -16.16
N GLN A 33 -1.44 7.96 -15.17
CA GLN A 33 -1.14 8.84 -14.02
C GLN A 33 -0.31 8.15 -12.94
N GLN A 34 -0.57 6.85 -12.70
CA GLN A 34 0.06 6.04 -11.65
C GLN A 34 0.18 6.77 -10.29
N ALA A 35 -0.80 7.60 -9.93
CA ALA A 35 -0.75 8.49 -8.76
C ALA A 35 -0.50 7.74 -7.43
N CYS A 36 -0.81 6.44 -7.39
CA CYS A 36 -0.50 5.52 -6.29
C CYS A 36 0.97 5.44 -5.88
N LEU A 37 1.89 5.75 -6.80
CA LEU A 37 3.32 5.85 -6.51
C LEU A 37 3.66 7.02 -5.55
N TYR A 38 2.75 7.99 -5.38
CA TYR A 38 3.03 9.24 -4.67
C TYR A 38 2.16 9.47 -3.44
N PHE A 39 0.85 9.15 -3.50
CA PHE A 39 -0.05 9.47 -2.38
C PHE A 39 0.10 8.52 -1.18
N CYS A 40 0.75 7.37 -1.34
CA CYS A 40 0.82 6.37 -0.29
C CYS A 40 1.74 6.89 0.83
N PRO A 41 1.22 7.11 2.05
CA PRO A 41 2.03 7.68 3.13
C PRO A 41 3.17 6.74 3.56
N ALA A 42 3.01 5.43 3.34
CA ALA A 42 4.02 4.42 3.60
C ALA A 42 4.92 4.08 2.40
N GLY A 43 4.61 4.63 1.20
CA GLY A 43 5.38 4.33 0.00
C GLY A 43 5.27 2.88 -0.49
N CYS A 44 4.14 2.21 -0.23
CA CYS A 44 3.93 0.79 -0.55
C CYS A 44 3.80 0.46 -2.05
N PHE A 45 3.88 1.44 -2.96
CA PHE A 45 3.74 1.21 -4.39
C PHE A 45 5.03 1.54 -5.12
N SER A 46 5.47 0.65 -6.01
CA SER A 46 6.63 0.83 -6.86
C SER A 46 6.31 0.45 -8.31
N LEU A 47 7.06 1.00 -9.27
CA LEU A 47 6.98 0.62 -10.67
C LEU A 47 8.14 -0.30 -11.01
N VAL A 48 7.84 -1.51 -11.47
CA VAL A 48 8.83 -2.52 -11.91
C VAL A 48 8.39 -3.03 -13.26
N ASP A 49 9.25 -2.95 -14.27
CA ASP A 49 8.96 -3.42 -15.64
C ASP A 49 7.63 -2.90 -16.21
N ARG A 50 7.31 -1.62 -15.94
CA ARG A 50 6.05 -0.93 -16.29
C ARG A 50 4.79 -1.46 -15.59
N GLU A 51 4.94 -2.31 -14.58
CA GLU A 51 3.85 -2.78 -13.74
C GLU A 51 3.94 -2.18 -12.35
N VAL A 52 2.81 -1.70 -11.84
CA VAL A 52 2.74 -1.24 -10.45
C VAL A 52 2.73 -2.47 -9.55
N LYS A 53 3.62 -2.49 -8.56
CA LYS A 53 3.69 -3.52 -7.52
C LYS A 53 3.33 -2.92 -6.18
N PHE A 54 2.64 -3.71 -5.36
CA PHE A 54 2.24 -3.34 -4.01
C PHE A 54 3.02 -4.17 -2.98
N GLN A 55 3.71 -3.48 -2.07
CA GLN A 55 4.46 -4.04 -0.94
C GLN A 55 3.61 -3.87 0.32
N TYR A 56 2.90 -4.93 0.69
CA TYR A 56 1.85 -4.91 1.70
C TYR A 56 2.38 -4.94 3.14
N GLU A 57 3.65 -5.29 3.31
CA GLU A 57 4.32 -5.49 4.60
C GLU A 57 4.44 -4.21 5.43
N GLY A 58 4.49 -3.06 4.76
CA GLY A 58 4.52 -1.73 5.40
C GLY A 58 3.20 -0.96 5.31
N CYS A 59 2.11 -1.61 4.90
CA CYS A 59 0.83 -0.93 4.72
C CYS A 59 0.24 -0.48 6.07
N LEU A 60 -0.12 0.80 6.16
CA LEU A 60 -0.74 1.40 7.35
C LEU A 60 -2.26 1.26 7.38
N GLU A 61 -2.85 0.52 6.45
CA GLU A 61 -4.30 0.29 6.37
C GLU A 61 -5.15 1.58 6.24
N CYS A 62 -4.52 2.68 5.84
CA CYS A 62 -5.15 4.01 5.80
C CYS A 62 -6.22 4.20 4.71
N GLY A 63 -6.28 3.32 3.72
CA GLY A 63 -7.28 3.37 2.65
C GLY A 63 -7.06 4.45 1.57
N THR A 64 -6.03 5.29 1.64
CA THR A 64 -5.78 6.35 0.63
C THR A 64 -5.73 5.79 -0.79
N CYS A 65 -5.13 4.61 -0.98
CA CYS A 65 -5.09 3.96 -2.30
C CYS A 65 -6.46 3.62 -2.86
N ARG A 66 -7.37 3.15 -2.01
CA ARG A 66 -8.75 2.85 -2.38
C ARG A 66 -9.50 4.09 -2.86
N VAL A 67 -9.28 5.23 -2.21
CA VAL A 67 -9.97 6.48 -2.55
C VAL A 67 -9.37 7.14 -3.81
N MET A 68 -8.04 7.12 -3.93
CA MET A 68 -7.32 7.90 -4.95
C MET A 68 -7.13 7.17 -6.28
N CYS A 69 -7.37 5.85 -6.34
CA CYS A 69 -7.30 5.11 -7.60
C CYS A 69 -8.52 5.44 -8.49
N ALA A 70 -8.37 6.40 -9.40
CA ALA A 70 -9.43 6.83 -10.31
C ALA A 70 -10.02 5.70 -11.18
N HIS A 71 -9.26 4.62 -11.40
CA HIS A 71 -9.68 3.49 -12.22
C HIS A 71 -10.28 2.33 -11.41
N ASN A 72 -10.34 2.43 -10.07
CA ASN A 72 -10.77 1.33 -9.19
C ASN A 72 -10.02 0.00 -9.45
N ALA A 73 -8.73 0.08 -9.78
CA ALA A 73 -7.91 -1.04 -10.22
C ALA A 73 -7.40 -1.92 -9.06
N LEU A 74 -7.99 -1.84 -7.88
CA LEU A 74 -7.53 -2.57 -6.72
C LEU A 74 -8.70 -3.15 -5.93
N LYS A 75 -8.56 -4.41 -5.53
CA LYS A 75 -9.41 -5.05 -4.53
C LYS A 75 -8.77 -4.81 -3.17
N TRP A 76 -9.41 -3.98 -2.36
CA TRP A 76 -8.93 -3.58 -1.04
C TRP A 76 -9.69 -4.33 0.04
N ASP A 77 -8.98 -5.06 0.89
CA ASP A 77 -9.49 -5.62 2.13
C ASP A 77 -8.53 -5.28 3.29
N TYR A 78 -8.98 -5.45 4.52
CA TYR A 78 -8.06 -5.46 5.67
C TYR A 78 -7.19 -6.73 5.66
N PRO A 79 -6.01 -6.70 6.27
CA PRO A 79 -5.29 -7.92 6.61
C PRO A 79 -6.16 -8.90 7.40
N GLN A 80 -5.82 -10.19 7.34
CA GLN A 80 -6.47 -11.20 8.16
C GLN A 80 -6.39 -10.82 9.66
N GLY A 81 -7.39 -11.21 10.44
CA GLY A 81 -7.44 -10.88 11.87
C GLY A 81 -6.15 -11.23 12.61
N GLY A 82 -5.62 -10.28 13.37
CA GLY A 82 -4.36 -10.41 14.10
C GLY A 82 -3.11 -10.01 13.30
N TYR A 83 -3.22 -9.75 11.99
CA TYR A 83 -2.17 -9.23 11.14
C TYR A 83 -2.36 -7.73 10.85
N GLY A 84 -1.37 -7.12 10.20
CA GLY A 84 -1.40 -5.72 9.81
C GLY A 84 -0.58 -4.81 10.72
N VAL A 85 -0.87 -3.52 10.66
CA VAL A 85 -0.18 -2.49 11.45
C VAL A 85 -0.60 -2.56 12.93
N SER A 86 0.38 -2.55 13.83
CA SER A 86 0.15 -2.53 15.27
C SER A 86 0.26 -1.10 15.80
N VAL A 87 -0.89 -0.42 15.90
CA VAL A 87 -0.94 0.93 16.47
C VAL A 87 -0.86 0.85 17.99
N ARG A 88 0.22 1.37 18.57
CA ARG A 88 0.27 1.70 19.99
C ARG A 88 -0.23 3.13 20.11
N LEU A 89 -1.26 3.35 20.93
CA LEU A 89 -1.71 4.71 21.26
C LEU A 89 -0.48 5.51 21.72
N GLY A 90 -0.24 6.63 21.03
CA GLY A 90 0.98 7.44 21.11
C GLY A 90 1.29 7.95 22.50
#